data_AF-A0A2V9BBG7-F1
#
_entry.id   AF-A0A2V9BBG7-F1
#
_cell.length_a   1.000
_cell.length_b   1.000
_cell.length_c   1.000
_cell.angle_alpha   90.00
_cell.angle_beta   90.00
_cell.angle_gamma   90.00
#
_symmetry.space_group_name_H-M   'P 1'
#
loop_
_entity.id
_entity.type
_entity.pdbx_description
1 polymer ?
#
loop_
_entity_poly.entity_id
_entity_poly.type
_entity_poly.pdbx_seq_one_letter_code
_entity_poly.pdbx_strand_id
1 'polypeptide(L)'
;MFIEPAEQPNRIAYFLLSRGRFQPLVARHDQVASLAPNIPKALPRWSNLVLRLNVGERLLEVYEPNEGWLAVRKDLLDQQIIDTSGRKVVRVNDVDLIEQRANGNMELRLMQVDVGLTGALRRLLQGVVSPALIRKIQSKLPPRTIRWEFVNLIEPDPMRRIKLRITHEKLEDLHP
;
A
#
# COMPACT_ATOMS: atom_id res chain seq x y z
N MET A 1 4.59 -7.42 -1.32
CA MET A 1 4.41 -6.46 -2.41
C MET A 1 5.46 -5.39 -2.24
N PHE A 2 6.12 -5.04 -3.32
CA PHE A 2 7.17 -4.04 -3.35
C PHE A 2 6.92 -3.04 -4.47
N ILE A 3 7.37 -1.82 -4.25
CA ILE A 3 7.47 -0.75 -5.25
C ILE A 3 8.94 -0.61 -5.60
N GLU A 4 9.23 -0.31 -6.85
CA GLU A 4 10.55 0.09 -7.33
C GLU A 4 10.44 1.53 -7.82
N PRO A 5 10.77 2.52 -6.98
CA PRO A 5 10.52 3.92 -7.31
C PRO A 5 11.31 4.43 -8.52
N ALA A 6 12.50 3.85 -8.75
CA ALA A 6 13.34 4.13 -9.91
C ALA A 6 12.66 3.77 -11.24
N GLU A 7 11.76 2.77 -11.24
CA GLU A 7 11.00 2.37 -12.43
C GLU A 7 9.67 3.12 -12.50
N GLN A 8 8.82 2.97 -11.48
CA GLN A 8 7.57 3.70 -11.38
C GLN A 8 7.12 3.84 -9.91
N PRO A 9 7.09 5.06 -9.35
CA PRO A 9 6.96 5.28 -7.90
C PRO A 9 5.61 4.91 -7.32
N ASN A 10 4.56 4.79 -8.14
CA ASN A 10 3.24 4.41 -7.68
C ASN A 10 2.81 3.01 -8.12
N ARG A 11 3.66 2.20 -8.76
CA ARG A 11 3.29 0.85 -9.20
C ARG A 11 3.82 -0.20 -8.24
N ILE A 12 2.99 -1.21 -7.96
CA ILE A 12 3.48 -2.45 -7.35
C ILE A 12 4.26 -3.21 -8.41
N ALA A 13 5.59 -3.15 -8.32
CA ALA A 13 6.50 -3.79 -9.26
C ALA A 13 6.63 -5.30 -8.99
N TYR A 14 6.61 -5.70 -7.70
CA TYR A 14 6.88 -7.09 -7.31
C TYR A 14 5.91 -7.62 -6.26
N PHE A 15 5.55 -8.88 -6.41
CA PHE A 15 4.67 -9.63 -5.52
C PHE A 15 5.45 -10.76 -4.86
N LEU A 16 5.55 -10.71 -3.52
CA LEU A 16 6.18 -11.76 -2.73
C LEU A 16 5.21 -12.93 -2.57
N LEU A 17 5.65 -14.12 -2.98
CA LEU A 17 4.91 -15.37 -2.91
C LEU A 17 5.52 -16.25 -1.82
N SER A 18 4.88 -16.26 -0.66
CA SER A 18 5.29 -17.10 0.47
C SER A 18 4.96 -18.57 0.21
N ARG A 19 5.93 -19.47 0.44
CA ARG A 19 5.81 -20.91 0.16
C ARG A 19 5.98 -21.78 1.41
N GLY A 20 5.49 -21.32 2.55
CA GLY A 20 5.64 -22.04 3.83
C GLY A 20 7.10 -22.17 4.22
N ARG A 21 7.66 -23.39 4.11
CA ARG A 21 9.07 -23.69 4.43
C ARG A 21 10.03 -23.53 3.25
N PHE A 22 9.52 -23.39 2.03
CA PHE A 22 10.35 -23.21 0.85
C PHE A 22 10.76 -21.75 0.68
N GLN A 23 11.83 -21.53 -0.07
CA GLN A 23 12.31 -20.19 -0.38
C GLN A 23 11.20 -19.38 -1.06
N PRO A 24 10.94 -18.15 -0.59
CA PRO A 24 9.93 -17.30 -1.21
C PRO A 24 10.31 -16.96 -2.65
N LEU A 25 9.29 -16.86 -3.49
CA LEU A 25 9.44 -16.45 -4.88
C LEU A 25 8.88 -15.04 -5.07
N VAL A 26 9.25 -14.43 -6.19
CA VAL A 26 8.79 -13.11 -6.60
C VAL A 26 8.19 -13.21 -8.00
N ALA A 27 7.00 -12.63 -8.14
CA ALA A 27 6.40 -12.36 -9.44
C ALA A 27 6.51 -10.85 -9.76
N ARG A 28 6.91 -10.52 -10.98
CA ARG A 28 6.84 -9.16 -11.52
C ARG A 28 5.40 -8.76 -11.84
N HIS A 29 5.14 -7.47 -11.94
CA HIS A 29 3.80 -6.94 -12.20
C HIS A 29 3.18 -7.43 -13.51
N ASP A 30 3.99 -7.67 -14.55
CA ASP A 30 3.59 -8.19 -15.86
C ASP A 30 3.30 -9.70 -15.84
N GLN A 31 3.72 -10.39 -14.78
CA GLN A 31 3.46 -11.81 -14.56
C GLN A 31 2.12 -12.06 -13.84
N VAL A 32 1.37 -11.00 -13.52
CA VAL A 32 0.09 -11.11 -12.80
C VAL A 32 -1.09 -10.98 -13.78
N ALA A 33 -1.90 -12.03 -13.84
CA ALA A 33 -3.10 -12.09 -14.69
C ALA A 33 -4.31 -11.40 -14.04
N SER A 34 -4.54 -11.64 -12.75
CA SER A 34 -5.68 -11.07 -12.02
C SER A 34 -5.46 -11.04 -10.51
N LEU A 35 -6.23 -10.20 -9.83
CA LEU A 35 -6.35 -10.16 -8.38
C LEU A 35 -7.78 -10.46 -7.98
N ALA A 36 -7.94 -11.26 -6.93
CA ALA A 36 -9.23 -11.52 -6.35
C ALA A 36 -9.15 -11.43 -4.83
N PRO A 37 -10.15 -10.86 -4.14
CA PRO A 37 -10.23 -11.00 -2.70
C PRO A 37 -10.33 -12.48 -2.32
N ASN A 38 -9.53 -12.93 -1.35
CA ASN A 38 -9.63 -14.27 -0.79
C ASN A 38 -10.99 -14.50 -0.09
N ILE A 39 -11.66 -13.41 0.32
CA ILE A 39 -12.99 -13.44 0.92
C ILE A 39 -13.87 -12.40 0.19
N PRO A 40 -14.90 -12.83 -0.59
CA PRO A 40 -15.70 -11.93 -1.43
C PRO A 40 -16.43 -10.79 -0.69
N LYS A 41 -16.70 -10.95 0.61
CA LYS A 41 -17.45 -9.97 1.44
C LYS A 41 -16.58 -9.27 2.49
N ALA A 42 -15.29 -9.59 2.55
CA ALA A 42 -14.38 -8.88 3.44
C ALA A 42 -14.07 -7.50 2.86
N LEU A 43 -13.69 -6.57 3.74
CA LEU A 43 -13.12 -5.30 3.30
C LEU A 43 -11.90 -5.62 2.42
N PRO A 44 -11.81 -5.10 1.18
CA PRO A 44 -10.67 -5.35 0.31
C PRO A 44 -9.41 -4.86 1.01
N ARG A 45 -8.53 -5.80 1.34
CA ARG A 45 -7.23 -5.56 1.98
C ARG A 45 -6.20 -6.22 1.10
N TRP A 46 -5.13 -5.51 0.76
CA TRP A 46 -4.12 -6.02 -0.17
C TRP A 46 -3.41 -7.27 0.34
N SER A 47 -3.43 -7.50 1.65
CA SER A 47 -2.89 -8.73 2.25
C SER A 47 -3.79 -9.96 2.12
N ASN A 48 -5.04 -9.78 1.69
CA ASN A 48 -6.01 -10.86 1.50
C ASN A 48 -6.33 -11.02 0.01
N LEU A 49 -5.45 -10.56 -0.88
CA LEU A 49 -5.59 -10.76 -2.31
C LEU A 49 -4.98 -12.10 -2.71
N VAL A 50 -5.71 -12.84 -3.52
CA VAL A 50 -5.24 -14.02 -4.24
C VAL A 50 -4.73 -13.53 -5.59
N LEU A 51 -3.45 -13.78 -5.83
CA LEU A 51 -2.77 -13.50 -7.09
C LEU A 51 -3.00 -14.67 -8.04
N ARG A 52 -3.46 -14.38 -9.26
CA ARG A 52 -3.37 -15.34 -10.37
C ARG A 52 -2.25 -14.90 -11.29
N LEU A 53 -1.33 -15.80 -11.58
CA LEU A 53 -0.19 -15.55 -12.45
C LEU A 53 -0.49 -16.05 -13.86
N ASN A 54 0.08 -15.38 -14.87
CA ASN A 54 0.02 -15.81 -16.27
C ASN A 54 1.26 -16.65 -16.67
N VAL A 55 2.22 -16.83 -15.75
CA VAL A 55 3.45 -17.61 -15.94
C VAL A 55 3.50 -18.82 -15.01
N GLY A 56 4.27 -19.84 -15.41
CA GLY A 56 4.60 -20.97 -14.56
C GLY A 56 5.70 -20.65 -13.55
N GLU A 57 5.75 -21.43 -12.46
CA GLU A 57 6.66 -21.21 -11.33
C GLU A 57 8.15 -21.10 -11.71
N ARG A 58 8.60 -21.82 -12.73
CA ARG A 58 9.98 -21.80 -13.24
C ARG A 58 10.45 -20.44 -13.79
N LEU A 59 9.51 -19.55 -14.12
CA LEU A 59 9.79 -18.20 -14.62
C LEU A 59 9.73 -17.15 -13.51
N LEU A 60 9.46 -17.58 -12.27
CA LEU A 60 9.50 -16.73 -11.11
C LEU A 60 10.91 -16.65 -10.56
N GLU A 61 11.24 -15.50 -10.00
CA GLU A 61 12.53 -15.26 -9.40
C GLU A 61 12.52 -15.66 -7.94
N VAL A 62 13.69 -16.06 -7.45
CA VAL A 62 13.89 -16.27 -6.02
C VAL A 62 13.92 -14.90 -5.33
N TYR A 63 13.25 -14.76 -4.19
CA TYR A 63 13.32 -13.52 -3.42
C TYR A 63 14.71 -13.33 -2.85
N GLU A 64 15.34 -12.23 -3.23
CA GLU A 64 16.55 -11.69 -2.63
C GLU A 64 16.27 -10.30 -2.06
N PRO A 65 16.78 -9.96 -0.86
CA PRO A 65 16.66 -8.61 -0.33
C PRO A 65 17.26 -7.58 -1.28
N ASN A 66 16.46 -6.59 -1.66
CA ASN A 66 16.88 -5.51 -2.56
C ASN A 66 16.64 -4.16 -1.87
N GLU A 67 17.68 -3.32 -1.83
CA GLU A 67 17.61 -2.00 -1.17
C GLU A 67 16.79 -0.98 -1.95
N GLY A 68 16.71 -1.11 -3.27
CA GLY A 68 15.87 -0.28 -4.14
C GLY A 68 14.38 -0.66 -4.11
N TRP A 69 14.04 -1.76 -3.44
CA TRP A 69 12.65 -2.19 -3.28
C TRP A 69 12.06 -1.69 -1.97
N LEU A 70 10.91 -1.03 -2.08
CA LEU A 70 10.14 -0.57 -0.94
C LEU A 70 9.00 -1.54 -0.66
N ALA A 71 9.10 -2.25 0.45
CA ALA A 71 8.06 -3.17 0.89
C ALA A 71 6.85 -2.37 1.38
N VAL A 72 5.73 -2.44 0.67
CA VAL A 72 4.49 -1.69 1.01
C VAL A 72 4.11 -1.83 2.49
N ARG A 73 4.20 -3.05 3.04
CA ARG A 73 3.82 -3.31 4.43
C ARG A 73 4.81 -2.76 5.46
N LYS A 74 6.10 -2.78 5.17
CA LYS A 74 7.14 -2.43 6.15
C LYS A 74 7.58 -0.98 5.99
N ASP A 75 7.73 -0.57 4.74
CA ASP A 75 8.32 0.70 4.35
C ASP A 75 7.27 1.75 4.02
N LEU A 76 5.98 1.40 3.85
CA LEU A 76 4.89 2.39 3.73
C LEU A 76 3.92 2.41 4.91
N LEU A 77 3.43 1.26 5.36
CA LEU A 77 2.55 1.21 6.52
C LEU A 77 3.35 1.57 7.78
N ASP A 78 2.77 2.42 8.62
CA ASP A 78 3.32 2.89 9.90
C ASP A 78 4.52 3.85 9.82
N GLN A 79 4.86 4.31 8.61
CA GLN A 79 5.81 5.40 8.42
C GLN A 79 5.22 6.74 8.89
N GLN A 80 6.09 7.53 9.50
CA GLN A 80 5.81 8.91 9.88
C GLN A 80 5.93 9.80 8.64
N ILE A 81 4.80 10.22 8.13
CA ILE A 81 4.67 11.33 7.19
C ILE A 81 4.98 12.63 7.93
N ILE A 82 5.99 13.35 7.48
CA ILE A 82 6.35 14.69 7.98
C ILE A 82 5.75 15.72 7.02
N ASP A 83 4.93 16.64 7.54
CA ASP A 83 4.44 17.80 6.79
C ASP A 83 5.63 18.72 6.40
N THR A 84 5.60 19.26 5.18
CA THR A 84 6.63 20.17 4.64
C THR A 84 6.82 21.42 5.48
N SER A 85 5.80 21.80 6.25
CA SER A 85 5.85 22.91 7.21
C SER A 85 6.59 22.60 8.51
N GLY A 86 7.01 21.35 8.73
CA GLY A 86 7.71 20.90 9.95
C GLY A 86 6.83 20.80 11.20
N ARG A 87 5.52 21.06 11.11
CA ARG A 87 4.64 21.19 12.28
C ARG A 87 3.86 19.93 12.65
N LYS A 88 3.70 18.97 11.73
CA LYS A 88 2.88 17.78 11.98
C LYS A 88 3.50 16.51 11.42
N VAL A 89 3.62 15.52 12.29
CA VAL A 89 3.99 14.16 11.94
C VAL A 89 2.74 13.30 12.01
N VAL A 90 2.33 12.70 10.89
CA VAL A 90 1.16 11.81 10.83
C VAL A 90 1.62 10.41 10.43
N ARG A 91 0.98 9.36 10.94
CA ARG A 91 1.34 7.98 10.61
C ARG A 91 0.48 7.47 9.46
N VAL A 92 1.09 6.78 8.50
CA VAL A 92 0.34 6.05 7.47
C VAL A 92 -0.31 4.83 8.09
N ASN A 93 -1.63 4.77 8.06
CA ASN A 93 -2.40 3.65 8.58
C ASN A 93 -2.76 2.63 7.51
N ASP A 94 -2.99 3.07 6.28
CA ASP A 94 -3.40 2.22 5.16
C ASP A 94 -2.95 2.85 3.84
N VAL A 95 -2.93 2.08 2.75
CA VAL A 95 -2.54 2.56 1.40
C VAL A 95 -3.49 2.05 0.33
N ASP A 96 -4.37 2.89 -0.19
CA ASP A 96 -5.32 2.44 -1.19
C ASP A 96 -4.63 2.17 -2.54
N LEU A 97 -4.86 0.96 -3.05
CA LEU A 97 -4.42 0.51 -4.36
C LEU A 97 -5.61 0.48 -5.32
N ILE A 98 -5.34 0.81 -6.57
CA ILE A 98 -6.27 0.68 -7.68
C ILE A 98 -5.71 -0.31 -8.70
N GLU A 99 -6.60 -1.10 -9.30
CA GLU A 99 -6.27 -1.93 -10.45
C GLU A 99 -6.33 -1.07 -11.72
N GLN A 100 -5.27 -1.09 -12.51
CA GLN A 100 -5.20 -0.42 -13.79
C GLN A 100 -4.73 -1.40 -14.86
N ARG A 101 -5.44 -1.48 -15.98
CA ARG A 101 -4.97 -2.24 -17.15
C ARG A 101 -4.00 -1.39 -17.96
N ALA A 102 -2.79 -1.90 -18.18
CA ALA A 102 -1.77 -1.27 -19.01
C ALA A 102 -1.11 -2.34 -19.88
N ASN A 103 -1.01 -2.10 -21.19
CA ASN A 103 -0.35 -3.01 -22.14
C ASN A 103 -0.85 -4.46 -22.09
N GLY A 104 -2.16 -4.67 -21.86
CA GLY A 104 -2.76 -6.00 -21.74
C GLY A 104 -2.55 -6.69 -20.39
N ASN A 105 -1.69 -6.15 -19.53
CA ASN A 105 -1.45 -6.64 -18.17
C ASN A 105 -2.25 -5.82 -17.15
N MET A 106 -2.50 -6.43 -15.99
CA MET A 106 -3.14 -5.76 -14.87
C MET A 106 -2.05 -5.32 -13.89
N GLU A 107 -2.04 -4.03 -13.58
CA GLU A 107 -1.13 -3.41 -12.64
C GLU A 107 -1.88 -2.96 -11.39
N LEU A 108 -1.23 -3.09 -10.24
CA LEU A 108 -1.67 -2.38 -9.03
C LEU A 108 -0.92 -1.08 -8.90
N ARG A 109 -1.65 0.00 -8.66
CA ARG A 109 -1.07 1.31 -8.42
C ARG A 109 -1.55 1.91 -7.12
N LEU A 110 -0.65 2.57 -6.40
CA LEU A 110 -0.95 3.37 -5.23
C LEU A 110 -1.70 4.62 -5.66
N MET A 111 -2.88 4.80 -5.09
CA MET A 111 -3.74 5.96 -5.35
C MET A 111 -3.59 6.98 -4.24
N GLN A 112 -3.75 6.55 -2.99
CA GLN A 112 -3.67 7.41 -1.81
C GLN A 112 -3.19 6.63 -0.59
N VAL A 113 -2.73 7.36 0.42
CA VAL A 113 -2.40 6.85 1.74
C VAL A 113 -3.44 7.35 2.76
N ASP A 114 -3.94 6.46 3.61
CA ASP A 114 -4.81 6.80 4.75
C ASP A 114 -3.93 7.19 5.93
N VAL A 115 -4.11 8.42 6.41
CA VAL A 115 -3.40 8.99 7.56
C VAL A 115 -4.35 9.29 8.73
N GLY A 116 -5.61 8.85 8.63
CA GLY A 116 -6.68 9.09 9.58
C GLY A 116 -6.86 7.98 10.61
N LEU A 117 -7.67 8.29 11.64
CA LEU A 117 -8.09 7.33 12.68
C LEU A 117 -8.84 6.12 12.09
N THR A 118 -9.43 6.28 10.91
CA THR A 118 -10.25 5.30 10.19
C THR A 118 -9.46 4.03 9.86
N GLY A 119 -8.23 4.17 9.35
CA GLY A 119 -7.30 3.06 9.12
C GLY A 119 -6.81 2.44 10.43
N ALA A 120 -6.46 3.24 11.44
CA ALA A 120 -6.02 2.74 12.74
C ALA A 120 -7.10 1.90 13.44
N LEU A 121 -8.33 2.42 13.50
CA LEU A 121 -9.47 1.74 14.10
C LEU A 121 -9.80 0.43 13.38
N ARG A 122 -9.71 0.43 12.05
CA ARG A 122 -9.86 -0.78 11.23
C ARG A 122 -8.85 -1.85 11.66
N ARG A 123 -7.59 -1.48 11.88
CA ARG A 123 -6.52 -2.42 12.25
C ARG A 123 -6.71 -2.99 13.65
N LEU A 124 -7.16 -2.16 14.60
CA LEU A 124 -7.44 -2.59 15.96
C LEU A 124 -8.69 -3.49 16.07
N LEU A 125 -9.74 -3.18 15.31
CA LEU A 125 -11.03 -3.86 15.40
C LEU A 125 -11.15 -5.09 14.48
N GLN A 126 -10.18 -5.30 13.59
CA GLN A 126 -10.13 -6.47 12.71
C GLN A 126 -10.07 -7.77 13.53
N GLY A 127 -10.96 -8.71 13.22
CA GLY A 127 -11.06 -10.00 13.92
C GLY A 127 -11.83 -9.96 15.24
N VAL A 128 -12.12 -8.77 15.77
CA VAL A 128 -12.90 -8.58 17.01
C VAL A 128 -14.37 -8.26 16.69
N VAL A 129 -14.63 -7.50 15.63
CA VAL A 129 -15.98 -7.10 15.22
C VAL A 129 -16.25 -7.38 13.75
N SER A 130 -17.54 -7.46 13.40
CA SER A 130 -17.94 -7.78 12.03
C SER A 130 -17.53 -6.67 11.02
N PRO A 131 -17.19 -7.02 9.77
CA PRO A 131 -16.84 -6.03 8.74
C PRO A 131 -17.95 -4.99 8.48
N ALA A 132 -19.22 -5.35 8.71
CA ALA A 132 -20.34 -4.43 8.61
C ALA A 132 -20.31 -3.35 9.70
N LEU A 133 -19.96 -3.74 10.93
CA LEU A 133 -19.85 -2.79 12.05
C LEU A 133 -18.66 -1.85 11.87
N ILE A 134 -17.52 -2.38 11.41
CA ILE A 134 -16.34 -1.56 11.07
C ILE A 134 -16.73 -0.50 10.03
N ARG A 135 -17.40 -0.87 8.95
CA ARG A 135 -17.87 0.08 7.93
C ARG A 135 -18.80 1.15 8.49
N LYS A 136 -19.73 0.77 9.37
CA LYS A 136 -20.68 1.69 10.00
C LYS A 136 -20.00 2.71 10.94
N ILE A 137 -18.91 2.31 11.61
CA ILE A 137 -18.14 3.24 12.45
C ILE A 137 -17.28 4.15 11.56
N GLN A 138 -16.65 3.59 10.53
CA GLN A 138 -15.82 4.33 9.59
C GLN A 138 -16.60 5.39 8.80
N SER A 139 -17.84 5.09 8.41
CA SER A 139 -18.69 6.06 7.70
C SER A 139 -19.04 7.30 8.53
N LYS A 140 -18.80 7.27 9.86
CA LYS A 140 -18.99 8.41 10.76
C LYS A 140 -17.72 9.21 11.01
N LEU A 141 -16.56 8.72 10.56
CA LEU A 141 -15.27 9.38 10.73
C LEU A 141 -14.88 10.08 9.43
N PRO A 142 -14.41 11.34 9.46
CA PRO A 142 -13.94 12.01 8.27
C PRO A 142 -12.73 11.25 7.69
N PRO A 143 -12.74 10.84 6.41
CA PRO A 143 -11.57 10.24 5.79
C PRO A 143 -10.46 11.28 5.73
N ARG A 144 -9.27 10.93 6.25
CA ARG A 144 -8.05 11.73 6.06
C ARG A 144 -7.11 10.93 5.17
N THR A 145 -7.22 11.16 3.88
CA THR A 145 -6.38 10.52 2.86
C THR A 145 -5.52 11.55 2.14
N ILE A 146 -4.37 11.11 1.67
CA ILE A 146 -3.41 11.94 0.93
C ILE A 146 -3.12 11.22 -0.38
N ARG A 147 -3.36 11.88 -1.52
CA ARG A 147 -3.07 11.30 -2.83
C ARG A 147 -1.58 11.02 -2.98
N TRP A 148 -1.25 9.91 -3.61
CA TRP A 148 0.14 9.43 -3.77
C TRP A 148 1.04 10.44 -4.49
N GLU A 149 0.51 11.26 -5.40
CA GLU A 149 1.26 12.31 -6.10
C GLU A 149 1.85 13.39 -5.17
N PHE A 150 1.29 13.54 -3.96
CA PHE A 150 1.80 14.45 -2.93
C PHE A 150 2.75 13.74 -1.94
N VAL A 151 3.00 12.45 -2.15
CA VAL A 151 3.90 11.61 -1.34
C VAL A 151 5.26 11.56 -2.02
N ASN A 152 6.28 12.19 -1.43
CA ASN A 152 7.66 12.02 -1.87
C ASN A 152 8.34 10.95 -1.00
N LEU A 153 8.86 9.92 -1.64
CA LEU A 153 9.72 8.97 -0.96
C LEU A 153 11.12 9.57 -0.83
N ILE A 154 11.64 9.63 0.40
CA ILE A 154 13.01 10.08 0.66
C ILE A 154 13.86 8.84 0.83
N GLU A 155 14.60 8.53 -0.23
CA GLU A 155 15.42 7.33 -0.31
C GLU A 155 16.75 7.37 0.48
N PRO A 156 17.31 8.51 0.96
CA PRO A 156 18.58 8.46 1.72
C PRO A 156 18.44 8.60 3.24
N ASP A 157 17.39 8.07 3.89
CA ASP A 157 17.38 7.92 5.35
C ASP A 157 17.63 6.44 5.72
N PRO A 158 18.61 6.09 6.57
CA PRO A 158 18.76 4.74 7.10
C PRO A 158 17.48 4.20 7.79
N MET A 159 16.53 5.07 8.17
CA MET A 159 15.19 4.69 8.66
C MET A 159 14.09 4.57 7.58
N ARG A 160 14.40 4.77 6.29
CA ARG A 160 13.46 4.73 5.14
C ARG A 160 12.21 5.59 5.35
N ARG A 161 12.37 6.81 5.85
CA ARG A 161 11.24 7.70 6.13
C ARG A 161 10.67 8.31 4.85
N ILE A 162 9.35 8.33 4.73
CA ILE A 162 8.62 9.00 3.62
C ILE A 162 8.41 10.48 4.00
N LYS A 163 8.77 11.45 3.14
CA LYS A 163 8.39 12.85 3.35
C LYS A 163 7.35 13.30 2.34
N LEU A 164 6.19 13.73 2.80
CA LEU A 164 5.24 14.31 1.88
C LEU A 164 5.75 15.63 1.31
N ARG A 165 5.48 15.87 0.02
CA ARG A 165 5.41 17.22 -0.52
C ARG A 165 3.95 17.62 -0.53
N ILE A 166 3.43 18.01 0.64
CA ILE A 166 2.18 18.76 0.65
C ILE A 166 2.54 20.15 0.11
N THR A 167 2.16 20.43 -1.13
CA THR A 167 2.02 21.82 -1.60
C THR A 167 0.90 22.45 -0.78
N HIS A 168 1.14 23.64 -0.24
CA HIS A 168 0.37 24.33 0.81
C HIS A 168 -1.14 24.54 0.57
N GLU A 169 -1.72 24.06 -0.53
CA GLU A 169 -3.06 24.45 -0.98
C GLU A 169 -4.22 23.67 -0.34
N LYS A 170 -3.97 22.61 0.45
CA LYS A 170 -5.08 21.77 0.98
C LYS A 170 -5.00 21.34 2.45
N LEU A 171 -4.14 21.98 3.25
CA LEU A 171 -4.14 21.77 4.71
C LEU A 171 -5.15 22.67 5.45
N GLU A 172 -5.69 23.69 4.80
CA GLU A 172 -6.65 24.62 5.42
C GLU A 172 -8.05 24.03 5.60
N ASP A 173 -8.41 22.96 4.86
CA ASP A 173 -9.71 22.27 4.98
C ASP A 173 -9.75 21.17 6.05
N LEU A 174 -8.66 20.95 6.81
CA LEU A 174 -8.53 19.81 7.73
C LEU A 174 -8.51 20.15 9.23
N HIS A 175 -8.97 21.35 9.61
CA HIS A 175 -9.23 21.74 10.99
C HIS A 175 -10.50 22.62 11.10
N PRO A 176 -11.33 22.49 12.16
CA PRO A 176 -11.53 21.40 13.12
C PRO A 176 -12.68 20.44 12.74
#